data_AF-A0A5C7SHC8-F1
#
_entry.id   AF-A0A5C7SHC8-F1
#
_cell.length_a   1.000
_cell.length_b   1.000
_cell.length_c   1.000
_cell.angle_alpha   90.00
_cell.angle_beta   90.00
_cell.angle_gamma   90.00
#
_symmetry.space_group_name_H-M   'P 1'
#
loop_
_entity.id
_entity.type
_entity.pdbx_description
1 polymer ?
#
loop_
_entity_poly.entity_id
_entity_poly.type
_entity_poly.pdbx_seq_one_letter_code
_entity_poly.pdbx_strand_id
1 'polypeptide(L)'
;MPGDYSRNTFDPRRHYSGVLMQQGRVQLDADWNEQLAIAAHRAQATAADVIGATGTPKGDGFKIGRTADNRNLSIGAGRYYLDGLLCEQDTTGLLYTTQPDHPAAAPLVLAASRIYLAYLTAWEDEVTHLTDPHIREVALGGPDTALRRRVVWQVRLAPLAASPADCTAPIPEWAGLSAPSSGTLKARSSPPDPATSPCLLAPGAGYTRLENQLYRVEIQAGGGPGTATFKWSRDNASVETHIEPGSVGGTEIIVADLGKDAELGFAPGQWVEIVSHASEVERSPAPLLQIADIDPALNKITLSGSTAAWAGQVGLRLRRWDQGAAAIATGSGWIDLENGVQVSFPAGSYRPGDY
;
A
#
# COMPACT_ATOMS: atom_id res chain seq x y z
N MET A 1 -1.18 2.74 -1.99
CA MET A 1 -2.39 3.50 -2.35
C MET A 1 -2.51 4.79 -1.53
N PRO A 2 -1.61 5.79 -1.70
CA PRO A 2 -1.69 7.08 -1.01
C PRO A 2 -2.72 8.10 -1.55
N GLY A 3 -3.46 7.84 -2.62
CA GLY A 3 -4.39 8.82 -3.21
C GLY A 3 -5.52 9.26 -2.28
N ASP A 4 -5.81 10.56 -2.19
CA ASP A 4 -6.96 11.03 -1.43
C ASP A 4 -8.24 10.89 -2.27
N TYR A 5 -9.21 10.13 -1.76
CA TYR A 5 -10.40 9.72 -2.51
C TYR A 5 -11.67 10.11 -1.77
N SER A 6 -12.69 10.49 -2.54
CA SER A 6 -14.06 10.60 -2.01
C SER A 6 -14.57 9.27 -1.47
N ARG A 7 -15.70 9.36 -0.75
CA ARG A 7 -16.37 8.22 -0.13
C ARG A 7 -16.53 7.06 -1.11
N ASN A 8 -15.98 5.90 -0.76
CA ASN A 8 -16.20 4.65 -1.46
C ASN A 8 -17.59 4.09 -1.11
N THR A 9 -18.48 3.99 -2.09
CA THR A 9 -19.86 3.50 -1.95
C THR A 9 -20.05 2.07 -2.47
N PHE A 10 -19.04 1.49 -3.11
CA PHE A 10 -19.12 0.15 -3.67
C PHE A 10 -19.33 -0.91 -2.57
N ASP A 11 -20.39 -1.70 -2.71
CA ASP A 11 -20.67 -2.86 -1.86
C ASP A 11 -21.11 -4.04 -2.74
N PRO A 12 -20.30 -5.10 -2.86
CA PRO A 12 -20.64 -6.24 -3.73
C PRO A 12 -21.93 -6.96 -3.32
N ARG A 13 -22.39 -6.81 -2.06
CA ARG A 13 -23.64 -7.40 -1.56
C ARG A 13 -24.89 -6.70 -2.06
N ARG A 14 -24.76 -5.49 -2.63
CA ARG A 14 -25.88 -4.74 -3.23
C ARG A 14 -26.16 -5.14 -4.67
N HIS A 15 -25.24 -5.88 -5.29
CA HIS A 15 -25.39 -6.41 -6.66
C HIS A 15 -25.67 -5.34 -7.73
N TYR A 16 -25.13 -4.13 -7.55
CA TYR A 16 -25.19 -3.11 -8.59
C TYR A 16 -24.35 -3.52 -9.81
N SER A 17 -24.91 -3.28 -11.00
CA SER A 17 -24.27 -3.63 -12.27
C SER A 17 -23.63 -2.43 -12.98
N GLY A 18 -23.87 -1.21 -12.49
CA GLY A 18 -23.28 0.03 -12.99
C GLY A 18 -23.92 1.27 -12.33
N VAL A 19 -23.39 2.45 -12.67
CA VAL A 19 -23.80 3.78 -12.21
C VAL A 19 -24.41 4.55 -13.39
N LEU A 20 -25.52 5.25 -13.14
CA LEU A 20 -26.23 6.01 -14.18
C LEU A 20 -26.26 7.49 -13.82
N MET A 21 -25.62 8.31 -14.66
CA MET A 21 -25.63 9.76 -14.52
C MET A 21 -27.01 10.32 -14.88
N GLN A 22 -27.59 11.12 -13.98
CA GLN A 22 -28.89 11.74 -14.21
C GLN A 22 -28.74 13.09 -14.90
N GLN A 23 -29.64 13.37 -15.86
CA GLN A 23 -29.66 14.64 -16.57
C GLN A 23 -29.84 15.82 -15.60
N GLY A 24 -28.99 16.84 -15.74
CA GLY A 24 -29.08 18.09 -14.97
C GLY A 24 -28.58 17.99 -13.52
N ARG A 25 -27.92 16.88 -13.13
CA ARG A 25 -27.33 16.72 -11.80
C ARG A 25 -25.81 16.89 -11.80
N VAL A 26 -25.28 17.28 -10.65
CA VAL A 26 -23.84 17.39 -10.39
C VAL A 26 -23.21 16.00 -10.45
N GLN A 27 -22.02 15.91 -11.04
CA GLN A 27 -21.24 14.68 -11.09
C GLN A 27 -20.27 14.65 -9.91
N LEU A 28 -20.14 13.48 -9.28
CA LEU A 28 -19.14 13.25 -8.23
C LEU A 28 -18.11 12.23 -8.71
N ASP A 29 -16.86 12.42 -8.32
CA ASP A 29 -15.78 11.45 -8.52
C ASP A 29 -16.10 10.09 -7.87
N ALA A 30 -16.84 10.10 -6.76
CA ALA A 30 -17.34 8.88 -6.10
C ALA A 30 -18.17 7.99 -7.05
N ASP A 31 -18.99 8.59 -7.92
CA ASP A 31 -19.83 7.85 -8.89
C ASP A 31 -18.96 7.14 -9.94
N TRP A 32 -17.90 7.81 -10.41
CA TRP A 32 -16.92 7.25 -11.34
C TRP A 32 -16.12 6.11 -10.70
N ASN A 33 -15.66 6.33 -9.46
CA ASN A 33 -14.91 5.34 -8.69
C ASN A 33 -15.77 4.10 -8.38
N GLU A 34 -17.05 4.26 -8.05
CA GLU A 34 -17.98 3.14 -7.86
C GLU A 34 -18.20 2.37 -9.16
N GLN A 35 -18.36 3.06 -10.30
CA GLN A 35 -18.48 2.40 -11.60
C GLN A 35 -17.23 1.58 -11.96
N LEU A 36 -16.03 2.10 -11.69
CA LEU A 36 -14.77 1.37 -11.87
C LEU A 36 -14.74 0.11 -10.99
N ALA A 37 -15.07 0.25 -9.70
CA ALA A 37 -15.07 -0.86 -8.76
C ALA A 37 -16.08 -1.96 -9.13
N ILE A 38 -17.27 -1.58 -9.59
CA ILE A 38 -18.29 -2.53 -10.10
C ILE A 38 -17.75 -3.30 -11.31
N ALA A 39 -17.16 -2.59 -12.29
CA ALA A 39 -16.62 -3.22 -13.49
C ALA A 39 -15.46 -4.18 -13.16
N ALA A 40 -14.53 -3.75 -12.30
CA ALA A 40 -13.40 -4.54 -11.86
C ALA A 40 -13.84 -5.81 -11.10
N HIS A 41 -14.75 -5.66 -10.12
CA HIS A 41 -15.29 -6.80 -9.38
C HIS A 41 -15.97 -7.83 -10.29
N ARG A 42 -16.77 -7.37 -11.26
CA ARG A 42 -17.43 -8.27 -12.21
C ARG A 42 -16.42 -8.98 -13.12
N ALA A 43 -15.41 -8.27 -13.62
CA ALA A 43 -14.37 -8.86 -14.46
C ALA A 43 -13.58 -9.93 -13.69
N GLN A 44 -13.15 -9.61 -12.47
CA GLN A 44 -12.41 -10.53 -11.61
C GLN A 44 -13.26 -11.75 -11.20
N ALA A 45 -14.50 -11.55 -10.76
CA ALA A 45 -15.40 -12.64 -10.39
C ALA A 45 -15.67 -13.56 -11.59
N THR A 46 -15.95 -13.00 -12.77
CA THR A 46 -16.15 -13.79 -14.00
C THR A 46 -14.91 -14.60 -14.35
N ALA A 47 -13.71 -14.00 -14.25
CA ALA A 47 -12.46 -14.70 -14.52
C ALA A 47 -12.24 -15.84 -13.51
N ALA A 48 -12.47 -15.61 -12.22
CA ALA A 48 -12.36 -16.63 -11.18
C ALA A 48 -13.35 -17.78 -11.37
N ASP A 49 -14.60 -17.48 -11.74
CA ASP A 49 -15.64 -18.50 -11.94
C ASP A 49 -15.39 -19.37 -13.19
N VAL A 50 -14.85 -18.79 -14.26
CA VAL A 50 -14.63 -19.49 -15.55
C VAL A 50 -13.28 -20.23 -15.56
N ILE A 51 -12.24 -19.65 -14.97
CA ILE A 51 -10.87 -20.17 -15.00
C ILE A 51 -10.57 -21.04 -13.76
N GLY A 52 -11.13 -20.67 -12.61
CA GLY A 52 -10.80 -21.22 -11.29
C GLY A 52 -9.88 -20.30 -10.48
N ALA A 53 -9.40 -20.81 -9.34
CA ALA A 53 -8.51 -20.06 -8.44
C ALA A 53 -7.20 -19.63 -9.12
N THR A 54 -6.68 -20.44 -10.03
CA THR A 54 -5.52 -20.08 -10.85
C THR A 54 -5.66 -20.58 -12.28
N GLY A 55 -5.05 -19.89 -13.23
CA GLY A 55 -4.95 -20.37 -14.60
C GLY A 55 -4.02 -19.56 -15.49
N THR A 56 -3.54 -20.18 -16.56
CA THR A 56 -2.71 -19.54 -17.58
C THR A 56 -3.24 -19.92 -18.96
N PRO A 57 -3.27 -19.00 -19.95
CA PRO A 57 -3.57 -19.37 -21.32
C PRO A 57 -2.64 -20.49 -21.81
N LYS A 58 -3.12 -21.31 -22.76
CA LYS A 58 -2.29 -22.36 -23.35
C LYS A 58 -0.99 -21.77 -23.90
N GLY A 59 0.14 -22.16 -23.33
CA GLY A 59 1.46 -21.60 -23.62
C GLY A 59 2.41 -21.77 -22.43
N ASP A 60 3.52 -21.03 -22.45
CA ASP A 60 4.56 -21.07 -21.40
C ASP A 60 4.54 -19.80 -20.51
N GLY A 61 3.36 -19.17 -20.35
CA GLY A 61 3.20 -17.97 -19.51
C GLY A 61 3.57 -18.25 -18.06
N PHE A 62 4.46 -17.42 -17.49
CA PHE A 62 4.98 -17.55 -16.13
C PHE A 62 5.68 -18.90 -15.84
N LYS A 63 6.06 -19.65 -16.87
CA LYS A 63 6.78 -20.92 -16.70
C LYS A 63 8.13 -20.69 -16.03
N ILE A 64 8.37 -21.40 -14.94
CA ILE A 64 9.63 -21.36 -14.22
C ILE A 64 10.60 -22.38 -14.83
N GLY A 65 11.76 -21.88 -15.28
CA GLY A 65 12.85 -22.69 -15.83
C GLY A 65 14.16 -22.40 -15.12
N ARG A 66 15.15 -23.28 -15.25
CA ARG A 66 16.53 -23.00 -14.81
C ARG A 66 17.32 -22.39 -15.95
N THR A 67 18.17 -21.41 -15.65
CA THR A 67 19.14 -20.91 -16.64
C THR A 67 20.18 -21.96 -16.99
N ALA A 68 20.81 -21.84 -18.16
CA ALA A 68 21.81 -22.80 -18.65
C ALA A 68 23.02 -22.96 -17.71
N ASP A 69 23.39 -21.90 -16.99
CA ASP A 69 24.46 -21.89 -16.00
C ASP A 69 24.04 -22.41 -14.61
N ASN A 70 22.75 -22.75 -14.43
CA ASN A 70 22.13 -23.19 -13.18
C ASN A 70 22.23 -22.19 -12.01
N ARG A 71 22.49 -20.91 -12.27
CA ARG A 71 22.64 -19.87 -11.24
C ARG A 71 21.38 -19.03 -11.03
N ASN A 72 20.40 -19.13 -11.93
CA ASN A 72 19.17 -18.35 -11.86
C ASN A 72 17.95 -19.16 -12.33
N LEU A 73 16.78 -18.56 -12.20
CA LEU A 73 15.54 -19.07 -12.78
C LEU A 73 15.02 -18.09 -13.83
N SER A 74 14.56 -18.62 -14.96
CA SER A 74 13.85 -17.86 -15.99
C SER A 74 12.35 -17.88 -15.70
N ILE A 75 11.67 -16.77 -15.99
CA ILE A 75 10.22 -16.63 -15.92
C ILE A 75 9.72 -16.42 -17.36
N GLY A 76 8.86 -17.34 -17.83
CA GLY A 76 8.29 -17.30 -19.16
C GLY A 76 7.35 -16.11 -19.38
N ALA A 77 7.41 -15.51 -20.56
CA ALA A 77 6.50 -14.42 -20.94
C ALA A 77 5.07 -14.95 -21.18
N GLY A 78 4.06 -14.19 -20.76
CA GLY A 78 2.66 -14.52 -20.97
C GLY A 78 1.76 -13.97 -19.86
N ARG A 79 0.60 -14.61 -19.68
CA ARG A 79 -0.44 -14.20 -18.74
C ARG A 79 -0.65 -15.25 -17.66
N TYR A 80 -1.06 -14.81 -16.48
CA TYR A 80 -1.48 -15.67 -15.39
C TYR A 80 -2.66 -15.02 -14.65
N TYR A 81 -3.67 -15.80 -14.32
CA TYR A 81 -4.83 -15.38 -13.54
C TYR A 81 -4.70 -15.96 -12.14
N LEU A 82 -4.71 -15.08 -11.13
CA LEU A 82 -4.69 -15.45 -9.70
C LEU A 82 -5.97 -14.90 -9.06
N ASP A 83 -6.89 -15.77 -8.68
CA ASP A 83 -8.23 -15.40 -8.17
C ASP A 83 -8.94 -14.37 -9.07
N GLY A 84 -8.83 -14.60 -10.39
CA GLY A 84 -9.36 -13.72 -11.42
C GLY A 84 -8.53 -12.46 -11.73
N LEU A 85 -7.51 -12.14 -10.94
CA LEU A 85 -6.60 -11.02 -11.18
C LEU A 85 -5.64 -11.35 -12.32
N LEU A 86 -5.66 -10.56 -13.40
CA LEU A 86 -4.78 -10.74 -14.56
C LEU A 86 -3.38 -10.19 -14.28
N CYS A 87 -2.39 -11.08 -14.27
CA CYS A 87 -0.96 -10.76 -14.27
C CYS A 87 -0.41 -10.91 -15.68
N GLU A 88 0.37 -9.92 -16.14
CA GLU A 88 0.98 -9.92 -17.46
C GLU A 88 2.51 -9.76 -17.33
N GLN A 89 3.24 -10.60 -18.08
CA GLN A 89 4.68 -10.55 -18.20
C GLN A 89 5.07 -10.57 -19.67
N ASP A 90 5.31 -9.39 -20.25
CA ASP A 90 5.49 -9.24 -21.70
C ASP A 90 6.94 -9.48 -22.15
N THR A 91 7.91 -9.38 -21.24
CA THR A 91 9.33 -9.43 -21.57
C THR A 91 9.85 -10.87 -21.63
N THR A 92 10.49 -11.23 -22.75
CA THR A 92 11.20 -12.51 -22.88
C THR A 92 12.54 -12.47 -22.14
N GLY A 93 12.93 -13.60 -21.54
CA GLY A 93 14.24 -13.72 -20.88
C GLY A 93 14.31 -13.09 -19.49
N LEU A 94 13.17 -12.81 -18.87
CA LEU A 94 13.14 -12.32 -17.49
C LEU A 94 13.72 -13.35 -16.52
N LEU A 95 14.58 -12.89 -15.62
CA LEU A 95 15.16 -13.69 -14.56
C LEU A 95 14.47 -13.41 -13.23
N TYR A 96 14.47 -14.40 -12.35
CA TYR A 96 13.93 -14.28 -10.99
C TYR A 96 14.54 -13.11 -10.21
N THR A 97 15.85 -12.89 -10.34
CA THR A 97 16.57 -11.81 -9.63
C THR A 97 16.39 -10.42 -10.25
N THR A 98 15.75 -10.31 -11.41
CA THR A 98 15.57 -9.04 -12.14
C THR A 98 14.10 -8.74 -12.40
N GLN A 99 13.20 -9.32 -11.60
CA GLN A 99 11.78 -9.01 -11.64
C GLN A 99 11.59 -7.51 -11.32
N PRO A 100 10.83 -6.76 -12.14
CA PRO A 100 10.70 -5.30 -11.99
C PRO A 100 10.23 -4.88 -10.60
N ASP A 101 9.23 -5.60 -10.07
CA ASP A 101 8.60 -5.28 -8.80
C ASP A 101 9.06 -6.18 -7.65
N HIS A 102 10.19 -6.89 -7.75
CA HIS A 102 10.79 -7.65 -6.62
C HIS A 102 12.23 -7.16 -6.30
N PRO A 103 12.39 -5.89 -5.87
CA PRO A 103 13.67 -5.20 -5.75
C PRO A 103 14.56 -5.64 -4.57
N ALA A 104 14.21 -6.72 -3.87
CA ALA A 104 14.94 -7.24 -2.71
C ALA A 104 15.32 -8.73 -2.84
N ALA A 105 15.33 -9.30 -4.06
CA ALA A 105 15.82 -10.66 -4.24
C ALA A 105 17.30 -10.73 -3.84
N ALA A 106 17.58 -11.22 -2.63
CA ALA A 106 18.90 -11.67 -2.26
C ALA A 106 19.46 -12.55 -3.40
N PRO A 107 20.79 -12.59 -3.61
CA PRO A 107 21.38 -13.47 -4.62
C PRO A 107 20.74 -14.84 -4.53
N LEU A 108 20.23 -15.34 -5.66
CA LEU A 108 19.51 -16.59 -5.65
C LEU A 108 20.48 -17.74 -5.34
N VAL A 109 20.52 -18.16 -4.08
CA VAL A 109 21.35 -19.28 -3.61
C VAL A 109 20.45 -20.50 -3.41
N LEU A 110 20.40 -21.36 -4.43
CA LEU A 110 19.69 -22.63 -4.36
C LEU A 110 20.61 -23.73 -3.85
N ALA A 111 20.25 -24.36 -2.72
CA ALA A 111 20.94 -25.54 -2.24
C ALA A 111 20.65 -26.74 -3.17
N ALA A 112 21.68 -27.41 -3.66
CA ALA A 112 21.57 -28.44 -4.70
C ALA A 112 20.67 -29.64 -4.30
N SER A 113 20.54 -29.93 -3.00
CA SER A 113 19.72 -31.03 -2.46
C SER A 113 18.38 -30.57 -1.89
N ARG A 114 17.98 -29.31 -2.11
CA ARG A 114 16.76 -28.75 -1.54
C ARG A 114 15.70 -28.50 -2.61
N ILE A 115 14.46 -28.82 -2.25
CA ILE A 115 13.29 -28.58 -3.07
C ILE A 115 12.71 -27.23 -2.66
N TYR A 116 12.25 -26.47 -3.65
CA TYR A 116 11.64 -25.16 -3.45
C TYR A 116 10.26 -25.15 -4.07
N LEU A 117 9.31 -24.54 -3.38
CA LEU A 117 8.03 -24.12 -3.92
C LEU A 117 8.20 -22.76 -4.58
N ALA A 118 7.96 -22.69 -5.88
CA ALA A 118 7.77 -21.43 -6.58
C ALA A 118 6.30 -21.04 -6.52
N TYR A 119 6.01 -19.82 -6.08
CA TYR A 119 4.65 -19.30 -5.96
C TYR A 119 4.57 -17.87 -6.47
N LEU A 120 3.39 -17.51 -6.97
CA LEU A 120 3.09 -16.17 -7.45
C LEU A 120 2.30 -15.43 -6.38
N THR A 121 2.75 -14.24 -6.03
CA THR A 121 1.97 -13.26 -5.28
C THR A 121 1.58 -12.14 -6.24
N ALA A 122 0.31 -11.74 -6.24
CA ALA A 122 -0.14 -10.61 -7.04
C ALA A 122 -1.14 -9.76 -6.26
N TRP A 123 -1.11 -8.45 -6.52
CA TRP A 123 -2.01 -7.49 -5.92
C TRP A 123 -2.15 -6.29 -6.84
N GLU A 124 -3.12 -5.44 -6.54
CA GLU A 124 -3.26 -4.16 -7.20
C GLU A 124 -2.50 -3.10 -6.39
N ASP A 125 -1.63 -2.37 -7.07
CA ASP A 125 -0.91 -1.23 -6.52
C ASP A 125 -1.40 0.08 -7.16
N GLU A 126 -1.15 1.19 -6.50
CA GLU A 126 -1.52 2.51 -7.00
C GLU A 126 -0.31 3.22 -7.58
N VAL A 127 -0.52 3.88 -8.70
CA VAL A 127 0.48 4.63 -9.44
C VAL A 127 0.09 6.11 -9.39
N THR A 128 0.99 6.89 -8.81
CA THR A 128 0.91 8.36 -8.77
C THR A 128 1.80 8.96 -9.85
N HIS A 129 1.64 10.26 -10.11
CA HIS A 129 2.53 10.95 -11.04
C HIS A 129 3.99 11.01 -10.56
N LEU A 130 4.24 10.81 -9.26
CA LEU A 130 5.58 10.71 -8.72
C LEU A 130 6.23 9.37 -9.13
N THR A 131 5.45 8.30 -9.26
CA THR A 131 5.96 7.02 -9.74
C THR A 131 5.98 6.90 -11.27
N ASP A 132 5.01 7.52 -11.95
CA ASP A 132 4.95 7.58 -13.42
C ASP A 132 4.59 9.01 -13.88
N PRO A 133 5.59 9.82 -14.28
CA PRO A 133 5.35 11.20 -14.70
C PRO A 133 4.39 11.36 -15.90
N HIS A 134 4.19 10.31 -16.70
CA HIS A 134 3.36 10.39 -17.91
C HIS A 134 1.87 10.53 -17.62
N ILE A 135 1.41 10.17 -16.42
CA ILE A 135 0.00 10.27 -16.06
C ILE A 135 -0.39 11.70 -15.64
N ARG A 136 0.59 12.59 -15.47
CA ARG A 136 0.36 13.98 -15.06
C ARG A 136 -0.16 14.82 -16.22
N GLU A 137 -1.26 15.55 -16.00
CA GLU A 137 -1.71 16.58 -16.94
C GLU A 137 -0.87 17.85 -16.78
N VAL A 138 0.14 17.99 -17.64
CA VAL A 138 1.10 19.11 -17.59
C VAL A 138 0.45 20.46 -17.91
N ALA A 139 -0.64 20.48 -18.69
CA ALA A 139 -1.29 21.73 -19.10
C ALA A 139 -2.02 22.43 -17.94
N LEU A 140 -2.38 21.70 -16.88
CA LEU A 140 -3.02 22.28 -15.70
C LEU A 140 -2.03 22.93 -14.73
N GLY A 141 -0.72 22.82 -14.99
CA GLY A 141 0.31 23.60 -14.28
C GLY A 141 0.50 23.24 -12.81
N GLY A 142 0.20 22.00 -12.41
CA GLY A 142 0.35 21.61 -11.00
C GLY A 142 -0.56 20.48 -10.54
N PRO A 143 -1.90 20.60 -10.71
CA PRO A 143 -2.88 19.68 -10.15
C PRO A 143 -2.65 18.24 -10.57
N ASP A 144 -2.69 17.34 -9.59
CA ASP A 144 -2.94 15.92 -9.84
C ASP A 144 -4.45 15.72 -9.99
N THR A 145 -4.87 14.92 -10.96
CA THR A 145 -6.28 14.79 -11.35
C THR A 145 -6.81 13.39 -11.11
N ALA A 146 -6.03 12.36 -11.43
CA ALA A 146 -6.44 10.97 -11.29
C ALA A 146 -5.23 10.05 -11.27
N LEU A 147 -5.25 9.11 -10.35
CA LEU A 147 -4.22 8.09 -10.19
C LEU A 147 -4.54 6.85 -11.04
N ARG A 148 -3.62 5.91 -11.13
CA ARG A 148 -3.84 4.62 -11.82
C ARG A 148 -3.70 3.46 -10.85
N ARG A 149 -4.35 2.36 -11.22
CA ARG A 149 -4.18 1.07 -10.55
C ARG A 149 -3.42 0.15 -11.49
N ARG A 150 -2.37 -0.49 -10.99
CA ARG A 150 -1.53 -1.42 -11.74
C ARG A 150 -1.48 -2.75 -11.01
N VAL A 151 -1.61 -3.85 -11.75
CA VAL A 151 -1.36 -5.17 -11.17
C VAL A 151 0.13 -5.36 -11.00
N VAL A 152 0.56 -5.57 -9.77
CA VAL A 152 1.91 -5.97 -9.41
C VAL A 152 1.91 -7.46 -9.13
N TRP A 153 2.97 -8.13 -9.57
CA TRP A 153 3.16 -9.54 -9.29
C TRP A 153 4.63 -9.82 -8.98
N GLN A 154 4.85 -10.88 -8.21
CA GLN A 154 6.17 -11.37 -7.88
C GLN A 154 6.15 -12.89 -7.80
N VAL A 155 7.09 -13.53 -8.47
CA VAL A 155 7.44 -14.93 -8.23
C VAL A 155 8.38 -14.96 -7.03
N ARG A 156 8.03 -15.77 -6.04
CA ARG A 156 8.81 -15.99 -4.82
C ARG A 156 9.13 -17.48 -4.64
N LEU A 157 10.16 -17.77 -3.87
CA LEU A 157 10.56 -19.13 -3.53
C LEU A 157 10.46 -19.38 -2.03
N ALA A 158 9.92 -20.54 -1.67
CA ALA A 158 9.93 -21.05 -0.31
C ALA A 158 10.63 -22.42 -0.27
N PRO A 159 11.63 -22.63 0.60
CA PRO A 159 12.25 -23.94 0.74
C PRO A 159 11.27 -24.93 1.36
N LEU A 160 11.18 -26.13 0.81
CA LEU A 160 10.41 -27.23 1.38
C LEU A 160 11.29 -28.17 2.19
N ALA A 161 10.73 -28.75 3.25
CA ALA A 161 11.38 -29.77 4.04
C ALA A 161 11.47 -31.13 3.30
N ALA A 162 10.46 -31.46 2.50
CA ALA A 162 10.38 -32.67 1.70
C ALA A 162 9.62 -32.43 0.39
N SER A 163 9.82 -33.30 -0.60
CA SER A 163 8.99 -33.27 -1.81
C SER A 163 7.55 -33.64 -1.45
N PRO A 164 6.53 -32.92 -1.94
CA PRO A 164 5.17 -33.44 -1.90
C PRO A 164 5.09 -34.70 -2.75
N ALA A 165 4.22 -35.65 -2.35
CA ALA A 165 4.02 -36.91 -3.07
C ALA A 165 3.38 -36.70 -4.45
N ASP A 166 2.49 -35.71 -4.54
CA ASP A 166 1.80 -35.27 -5.75
C ASP A 166 1.32 -33.82 -5.58
N CYS A 167 0.62 -33.29 -6.58
CA CYS A 167 0.08 -31.92 -6.56
C CYS A 167 -1.10 -31.69 -5.60
N THR A 168 -1.62 -32.74 -4.96
CA THR A 168 -2.74 -32.68 -4.00
C THR A 168 -2.29 -32.80 -2.55
N ALA A 169 -1.06 -33.27 -2.33
CA ALA A 169 -0.48 -33.37 -1.00
C ALA A 169 -0.40 -31.98 -0.33
N PRO A 170 -0.79 -31.86 0.96
CA PRO A 170 -0.70 -30.60 1.66
C PRO A 170 0.76 -30.17 1.80
N ILE A 171 1.02 -28.89 1.63
CA ILE A 171 2.34 -28.27 1.81
C ILE A 171 2.26 -27.41 3.08
N PRO A 172 2.76 -27.87 4.25
CA PRO A 172 2.65 -27.12 5.51
C PRO A 172 3.25 -25.71 5.43
N GLU A 173 4.38 -25.57 4.73
CA GLU A 173 5.03 -24.28 4.50
C GLU A 173 4.13 -23.31 3.71
N TRP A 174 3.31 -23.83 2.79
CA TRP A 174 2.33 -23.03 2.04
C TRP A 174 1.22 -22.51 2.95
N ALA A 175 0.74 -23.31 3.91
CA ALA A 175 -0.30 -22.89 4.84
C ALA A 175 0.14 -21.67 5.67
N GLY A 176 1.41 -21.60 6.06
CA GLY A 176 1.96 -20.43 6.76
C GLY A 176 2.09 -19.19 5.86
N LEU A 177 2.49 -19.37 4.60
CA LEU A 177 2.70 -18.27 3.65
C LEU A 177 1.37 -17.68 3.12
N SER A 178 0.39 -18.53 2.88
CA SER A 178 -0.92 -18.16 2.33
C SER A 178 -1.94 -17.77 3.40
N ALA A 179 -1.62 -17.92 4.69
CA ALA A 179 -2.50 -17.51 5.77
C ALA A 179 -2.79 -15.99 5.66
N PRO A 180 -4.07 -15.57 5.69
CA PRO A 180 -4.41 -14.16 5.73
C PRO A 180 -3.92 -13.51 7.02
N SER A 181 -3.74 -12.18 6.99
CA SER A 181 -3.54 -11.40 8.22
C SER A 181 -4.77 -11.57 9.11
N SER A 182 -4.57 -11.85 10.40
CA SER A 182 -5.68 -12.01 11.36
C SER A 182 -5.98 -10.74 12.13
N GLY A 183 -5.11 -9.73 12.02
CA GLY A 183 -5.34 -8.39 12.55
C GLY A 183 -6.55 -7.75 11.87
N THR A 184 -7.44 -7.15 12.67
CA THR A 184 -8.55 -6.33 12.18
C THR A 184 -8.47 -4.95 12.79
N LEU A 185 -9.05 -3.96 12.12
CA LEU A 185 -9.21 -2.61 12.63
C LEU A 185 -10.69 -2.36 12.88
N LYS A 186 -11.01 -1.77 14.03
CA LYS A 186 -12.30 -1.14 14.28
C LYS A 186 -12.10 0.36 14.26
N ALA A 187 -12.95 1.07 13.55
CA ALA A 187 -13.01 2.52 13.56
C ALA A 187 -14.41 2.98 13.98
N ARG A 188 -14.47 4.08 14.72
CA ARG A 188 -15.74 4.75 15.05
C ARG A 188 -15.52 6.24 15.23
N SER A 189 -16.63 6.98 15.20
CA SER A 189 -16.66 8.31 15.77
C SER A 189 -16.84 8.25 17.29
N SER A 190 -16.32 9.24 18.01
CA SER A 190 -16.35 9.29 19.47
C SER A 190 -17.80 9.27 19.96
N PRO A 191 -18.16 8.38 20.90
CA PRO A 191 -19.52 8.31 21.42
C PRO A 191 -19.85 9.57 22.24
N PRO A 192 -21.15 9.92 22.36
CA PRO A 192 -21.57 10.99 23.24
C PRO A 192 -21.23 10.67 24.69
N ASP A 193 -20.85 11.72 25.42
CA ASP A 193 -20.75 11.63 26.86
C ASP A 193 -22.10 11.19 27.43
N PRO A 194 -22.12 10.25 28.39
CA PRO A 194 -23.36 9.82 29.01
C PRO A 194 -24.06 11.02 29.64
N ALA A 195 -25.36 11.17 29.35
CA ALA A 195 -26.16 12.25 29.90
C ALA A 195 -26.11 12.21 31.43
N THR A 196 -25.59 13.27 32.05
CA THR A 196 -25.51 13.40 33.51
C THR A 196 -26.87 13.71 34.14
N SER A 197 -27.87 14.08 33.33
CA SER A 197 -29.26 14.31 33.73
C SER A 197 -30.22 14.09 32.55
N PRO A 198 -31.44 13.53 32.74
CA PRO A 198 -32.43 13.28 31.68
C PRO A 198 -32.85 14.54 30.90
N CYS A 199 -32.65 15.73 31.48
CA CYS A 199 -33.06 17.00 30.89
C CYS A 199 -31.91 17.72 30.14
N LEU A 200 -30.69 17.19 30.17
CA LEU A 200 -29.55 17.73 29.46
C LEU A 200 -29.30 16.89 28.21
N LEU A 201 -29.49 17.48 27.04
CA LEU A 201 -28.98 16.92 25.79
C LEU A 201 -27.45 16.94 25.88
N ALA A 202 -26.84 15.76 25.76
CA ALA A 202 -25.38 15.67 25.70
C ALA A 202 -24.87 16.48 24.50
N PRO A 203 -23.67 17.10 24.60
CA PRO A 203 -23.03 17.72 23.44
C PRO A 203 -22.98 16.77 22.25
N GLY A 204 -23.11 17.30 21.04
CA GLY A 204 -22.98 16.51 19.81
C GLY A 204 -21.64 15.79 19.80
N ALA A 205 -21.68 14.47 19.67
CA ALA A 205 -20.50 13.62 19.60
C ALA A 205 -20.22 13.22 18.17
N GLY A 206 -19.01 12.70 17.96
CA GLY A 206 -18.59 12.13 16.70
C GLY A 206 -17.55 13.01 16.00
N TYR A 207 -17.53 12.94 14.68
CA TYR A 207 -16.57 13.69 13.88
C TYR A 207 -16.92 15.18 13.89
N THR A 208 -16.00 16.02 14.34
CA THR A 208 -16.27 17.44 14.62
C THR A 208 -15.87 18.38 13.49
N ARG A 209 -15.34 17.84 12.39
CA ARG A 209 -14.87 18.58 11.22
C ARG A 209 -15.93 18.60 10.12
N LEU A 210 -15.82 19.59 9.23
CA LEU A 210 -16.75 19.76 8.10
C LEU A 210 -16.25 19.05 6.84
N GLU A 211 -14.95 18.76 6.81
CA GLU A 211 -14.27 18.15 5.69
C GLU A 211 -14.63 16.67 5.55
N ASN A 212 -14.61 16.17 4.32
CA ASN A 212 -14.63 14.73 4.07
C ASN A 212 -13.17 14.26 4.00
N GLN A 213 -12.75 13.45 4.97
CA GLN A 213 -11.36 13.05 5.15
C GLN A 213 -11.20 11.53 4.96
N LEU A 214 -10.13 11.12 4.26
CA LEU A 214 -9.77 9.72 4.06
C LEU A 214 -8.63 9.31 5.00
N TYR A 215 -9.00 8.89 6.21
CA TYR A 215 -8.01 8.44 7.19
C TYR A 215 -7.32 7.14 6.74
N ARG A 216 -5.99 7.16 6.70
CA ARG A 216 -5.14 5.97 6.58
C ARG A 216 -4.58 5.61 7.93
N VAL A 217 -4.68 4.34 8.32
CA VAL A 217 -4.12 3.80 9.55
C VAL A 217 -3.26 2.60 9.17
N GLU A 218 -1.94 2.79 9.11
CA GLU A 218 -1.01 1.80 8.59
C GLU A 218 -0.15 1.20 9.72
N ILE A 219 0.01 -0.12 9.71
CA ILE A 219 0.89 -0.83 10.64
C ILE A 219 2.35 -0.54 10.27
N GLN A 220 3.07 0.11 11.18
CA GLN A 220 4.49 0.44 11.04
C GLN A 220 5.37 -0.75 11.40
N ALA A 221 5.13 -1.37 12.56
CA ALA A 221 5.82 -2.57 13.00
C ALA A 221 4.78 -3.65 13.33
N GLY A 222 4.99 -4.85 12.79
CA GLY A 222 4.10 -5.99 12.99
C GLY A 222 4.18 -6.59 14.39
N GLY A 223 3.21 -7.45 14.72
CA GLY A 223 3.12 -8.10 16.02
C GLY A 223 1.68 -8.33 16.47
N GLY A 224 1.50 -8.65 17.76
CA GLY A 224 0.19 -8.66 18.39
C GLY A 224 -0.19 -7.28 18.97
N PRO A 225 -1.44 -7.09 19.43
CA PRO A 225 -1.85 -5.88 20.13
C PRO A 225 -0.88 -5.51 21.26
N GLY A 226 -0.51 -4.23 21.36
CA GLY A 226 0.44 -3.70 22.36
C GLY A 226 1.91 -3.85 21.98
N THR A 227 2.23 -4.66 20.97
CA THR A 227 3.59 -4.81 20.44
C THR A 227 3.70 -4.25 19.02
N ALA A 228 2.69 -4.50 18.19
CA ALA A 228 2.58 -3.87 16.89
C ALA A 228 2.37 -2.37 17.07
N THR A 229 2.95 -1.58 16.18
CA THR A 229 2.81 -0.13 16.16
C THR A 229 2.16 0.31 14.84
N PHE A 230 1.47 1.43 14.88
CA PHE A 230 0.84 2.01 13.71
C PHE A 230 1.17 3.50 13.56
N LYS A 231 0.91 3.98 12.35
CA LYS A 231 0.97 5.37 11.94
C LYS A 231 -0.31 5.76 11.23
N TRP A 232 -0.60 7.05 11.16
CA TRP A 232 -1.83 7.49 10.49
C TRP A 232 -1.70 8.84 9.81
N SER A 233 -2.54 9.05 8.82
CA SER A 233 -2.70 10.32 8.11
C SER A 233 -4.18 10.59 7.87
N ARG A 234 -4.58 11.87 7.91
CA ARG A 234 -5.94 12.31 7.64
C ARG A 234 -6.27 12.33 6.14
N ASP A 235 -5.27 12.55 5.30
CA ASP A 235 -5.38 12.73 3.84
C ASP A 235 -4.83 11.50 3.08
N ASN A 236 -5.06 10.29 3.58
CA ASN A 236 -4.55 9.01 3.06
C ASN A 236 -3.02 8.92 2.86
N ALA A 237 -2.24 9.75 3.56
CA ALA A 237 -0.81 9.94 3.31
C ALA A 237 -0.49 10.35 1.86
N SER A 238 -1.38 11.14 1.25
CA SER A 238 -1.26 11.67 -0.12
C SER A 238 -0.22 12.77 -0.27
N VAL A 239 0.17 13.42 0.83
CA VAL A 239 1.19 14.48 0.80
C VAL A 239 2.57 13.84 0.66
N GLU A 240 3.03 13.81 -0.59
CA GLU A 240 4.30 13.24 -1.01
C GLU A 240 5.07 14.19 -1.94
N THR A 241 6.40 14.08 -1.90
CA THR A 241 7.30 14.80 -2.82
C THR A 241 8.51 13.94 -3.18
N HIS A 242 9.12 14.19 -4.32
CA HIS A 242 10.38 13.55 -4.69
C HIS A 242 11.52 14.08 -3.83
N ILE A 243 12.41 13.18 -3.41
CA ILE A 243 13.71 13.54 -2.86
C ILE A 243 14.71 13.61 -4.01
N GLU A 244 15.42 14.73 -4.13
CA GLU A 244 16.39 14.95 -5.19
C GLU A 244 17.53 13.92 -5.10
N PRO A 245 17.96 13.31 -6.23
CA PRO A 245 19.01 12.31 -6.23
C PRO A 245 20.31 12.83 -5.57
N GLY A 246 20.90 12.00 -4.70
CA GLY A 246 22.15 12.33 -4.01
C GLY A 246 22.00 13.33 -2.85
N SER A 247 20.78 13.77 -2.53
CA SER A 247 20.53 14.64 -1.37
C SER A 247 20.40 13.89 -0.04
N VAL A 248 20.46 12.56 -0.06
CA VAL A 248 20.45 11.68 1.13
C VAL A 248 21.87 11.28 1.53
N GLY A 249 22.09 11.06 2.84
CA GLY A 249 23.41 10.72 3.39
C GLY A 249 23.74 11.40 4.72
N GLY A 250 22.98 12.43 5.09
CA GLY A 250 23.06 13.16 6.35
C GLY A 250 21.67 13.38 6.96
N THR A 251 21.45 14.49 7.64
CA THR A 251 20.13 14.87 8.19
C THR A 251 19.35 15.81 7.28
N GLU A 252 20.02 16.47 6.35
CA GLU A 252 19.39 17.37 5.38
C GLU A 252 19.11 16.64 4.08
N ILE A 253 17.94 16.90 3.48
CA ILE A 253 17.54 16.43 2.16
C ILE A 253 16.99 17.59 1.34
N ILE A 254 17.09 17.48 0.01
CA ILE A 254 16.48 18.43 -0.93
C ILE A 254 15.29 17.72 -1.58
N VAL A 255 14.15 18.40 -1.66
CA VAL A 255 12.93 17.86 -2.27
C VAL A 255 12.51 18.67 -3.49
N ALA A 256 11.71 18.06 -4.36
CA ALA A 256 11.24 18.73 -5.58
C ALA A 256 10.27 19.89 -5.26
N ASP A 257 9.42 19.71 -4.26
CA ASP A 257 8.43 20.69 -3.80
C ASP A 257 8.10 20.49 -2.31
N LEU A 258 7.80 21.56 -1.59
CA LEU A 258 7.45 21.54 -0.16
C LEU A 258 5.94 21.49 0.13
N GLY A 259 5.12 21.49 -0.92
CA GLY A 259 3.68 21.70 -0.85
C GLY A 259 3.29 23.17 -0.91
N LYS A 260 1.97 23.43 -0.91
CA LYS A 260 1.40 24.77 -1.11
C LYS A 260 1.62 25.71 0.09
N ASP A 261 1.49 25.17 1.29
CA ASP A 261 1.57 25.90 2.57
C ASP A 261 1.92 24.92 3.71
N ALA A 262 2.02 25.42 4.95
CA ALA A 262 2.42 24.63 6.11
C ALA A 262 1.37 23.57 6.52
N GLU A 263 0.11 23.79 6.16
CA GLU A 263 -1.01 22.92 6.48
C GLU A 263 -1.18 21.79 5.46
N LEU A 264 -1.05 22.09 4.18
CA LEU A 264 -1.22 21.17 3.04
C LEU A 264 0.11 20.58 2.54
N GLY A 265 1.23 21.10 3.01
CA GLY A 265 2.58 20.67 2.66
C GLY A 265 3.36 20.14 3.86
N PHE A 266 4.67 20.31 3.81
CA PHE A 266 5.59 19.91 4.87
C PHE A 266 5.85 21.08 5.82
N ALA A 267 5.83 20.80 7.13
CA ALA A 267 6.10 21.77 8.18
C ALA A 267 6.97 21.16 9.30
N PRO A 268 7.77 21.99 10.02
CA PRO A 268 8.49 21.55 11.20
C PRO A 268 7.58 20.89 12.23
N GLY A 269 8.09 19.83 12.87
CA GLY A 269 7.37 19.02 13.85
C GLY A 269 6.53 17.88 13.25
N GLN A 270 6.27 17.87 11.94
CA GLN A 270 5.55 16.77 11.28
C GLN A 270 6.43 15.51 11.15
N TRP A 271 5.78 14.36 11.09
CA TRP A 271 6.44 13.08 10.88
C TRP A 271 6.44 12.72 9.39
N VAL A 272 7.56 12.18 8.94
CA VAL A 272 7.76 11.78 7.56
C VAL A 272 8.42 10.42 7.46
N GLU A 273 8.17 9.77 6.34
CA GLU A 273 8.76 8.51 5.94
C GLU A 273 9.49 8.67 4.61
N ILE A 274 10.69 8.11 4.51
CA ILE A 274 11.39 8.00 3.22
C ILE A 274 10.94 6.69 2.57
N VAL A 275 10.20 6.83 1.48
CA VAL A 275 9.59 5.74 0.73
C VAL A 275 10.42 5.46 -0.51
N SER A 276 10.89 4.22 -0.64
CA SER A 276 11.47 3.69 -1.88
C SER A 276 10.47 2.76 -2.56
N HIS A 277 10.67 2.51 -3.86
CA HIS A 277 9.89 1.49 -4.57
C HIS A 277 9.92 0.15 -3.81
N ALA A 278 11.11 -0.28 -3.36
CA ALA A 278 11.28 -1.51 -2.60
C ALA A 278 10.47 -1.56 -1.29
N SER A 279 10.46 -0.49 -0.51
CA SER A 279 9.67 -0.45 0.74
C SER A 279 8.17 -0.58 0.48
N GLU A 280 7.67 -0.09 -0.65
CA GLU A 280 6.24 -0.18 -0.98
C GLU A 280 5.86 -1.58 -1.46
N VAL A 281 6.54 -2.12 -2.47
CA VAL A 281 6.16 -3.43 -3.02
C VAL A 281 6.42 -4.58 -2.04
N GLU A 282 7.39 -4.45 -1.14
CA GLU A 282 7.65 -5.44 -0.08
C GLU A 282 6.85 -5.19 1.21
N ARG A 283 6.02 -4.13 1.26
CA ARG A 283 5.27 -3.70 2.46
C ARG A 283 6.16 -3.64 3.70
N SER A 284 7.30 -2.96 3.55
CA SER A 284 8.29 -2.78 4.59
C SER A 284 8.42 -1.30 4.94
N PRO A 285 7.51 -0.74 5.76
CA PRO A 285 7.55 0.65 6.20
C PRO A 285 8.93 1.05 6.73
N ALA A 286 9.40 2.21 6.29
CA ALA A 286 10.65 2.79 6.74
C ALA A 286 10.48 3.47 8.11
N PRO A 287 11.55 3.56 8.93
CA PRO A 287 11.49 4.32 10.18
C PRO A 287 11.03 5.76 9.96
N LEU A 288 10.16 6.25 10.84
CA LEU A 288 9.68 7.62 10.79
C LEU A 288 10.73 8.60 11.33
N LEU A 289 10.83 9.74 10.66
CA LEU A 289 11.70 10.85 11.02
C LEU A 289 10.84 12.09 11.26
N GLN A 290 11.21 12.93 12.20
CA GLN A 290 10.51 14.20 12.41
C GLN A 290 11.23 15.31 11.63
N ILE A 291 10.47 16.22 11.02
CA ILE A 291 11.03 17.42 10.42
C ILE A 291 11.47 18.37 11.54
N ALA A 292 12.76 18.67 11.60
CA ALA A 292 13.33 19.62 12.53
C ALA A 292 13.23 21.06 12.02
N ASP A 293 13.50 21.27 10.72
CA ASP A 293 13.50 22.60 10.10
C ASP A 293 13.27 22.50 8.58
N ILE A 294 12.82 23.59 7.97
CA ILE A 294 12.62 23.71 6.51
C ILE A 294 13.18 25.03 6.02
N ASP A 295 13.94 24.99 4.92
CA ASP A 295 14.38 26.16 4.17
C ASP A 295 13.65 26.20 2.81
N PRO A 296 12.60 27.05 2.68
CA PRO A 296 11.82 27.16 1.45
C PRO A 296 12.59 27.74 0.26
N ALA A 297 13.68 28.48 0.48
CA ALA A 297 14.46 29.04 -0.62
C ALA A 297 15.28 27.97 -1.36
N LEU A 298 15.59 26.87 -0.67
CA LEU A 298 16.41 25.77 -1.17
C LEU A 298 15.62 24.46 -1.36
N ASN A 299 14.31 24.46 -1.08
CA ASN A 299 13.50 23.24 -0.92
C ASN A 299 14.20 22.19 -0.04
N LYS A 300 14.80 22.65 1.06
CA LYS A 300 15.61 21.79 1.94
C LYS A 300 14.83 21.47 3.20
N ILE A 301 14.81 20.20 3.57
CA ILE A 301 14.20 19.70 4.81
C ILE A 301 15.31 19.13 5.69
N THR A 302 15.38 19.57 6.94
CA THR A 302 16.25 19.00 7.96
C THR A 302 15.45 18.01 8.81
N LEU A 303 15.90 16.76 8.85
CA LEU A 303 15.26 15.67 9.59
C LEU A 303 15.97 15.43 10.93
N SER A 304 15.22 14.90 11.90
CA SER A 304 15.70 14.58 13.24
C SER A 304 16.71 13.41 13.29
N GLY A 305 16.86 12.66 12.20
CA GLY A 305 17.71 11.48 12.11
C GLY A 305 18.42 11.37 10.78
N SER A 306 19.44 10.50 10.73
CA SER A 306 20.28 10.31 9.55
C SER A 306 19.56 9.54 8.44
N THR A 307 19.76 10.01 7.21
CA THR A 307 19.28 9.39 5.96
C THR A 307 20.35 8.52 5.28
N ALA A 308 21.44 8.20 5.98
CA ALA A 308 22.54 7.40 5.44
C ALA A 308 22.10 6.01 4.94
N ALA A 309 21.03 5.44 5.49
CA ALA A 309 20.49 4.14 5.04
C ALA A 309 19.97 4.16 3.59
N TRP A 310 19.64 5.34 3.05
CA TRP A 310 19.18 5.53 1.68
C TRP A 310 20.25 6.11 0.74
N ALA A 311 21.47 6.31 1.23
CA ALA A 311 22.56 6.86 0.43
C ALA A 311 22.78 6.06 -0.86
N GLY A 312 22.79 6.76 -2.00
CA GLY A 312 22.96 6.15 -3.33
C GLY A 312 21.69 5.53 -3.94
N GLN A 313 20.55 5.53 -3.23
CA GLN A 313 19.27 5.14 -3.82
C GLN A 313 18.69 6.29 -4.67
N VAL A 314 17.84 5.94 -5.63
CA VAL A 314 17.16 6.87 -6.55
C VAL A 314 15.65 6.63 -6.52
N GLY A 315 14.87 7.60 -6.98
CA GLY A 315 13.40 7.50 -7.00
C GLY A 315 12.77 7.48 -5.60
N LEU A 316 13.47 8.05 -4.61
CA LEU A 316 12.97 8.19 -3.25
C LEU A 316 11.88 9.26 -3.20
N ARG A 317 10.91 9.04 -2.32
CA ARG A 317 9.86 10.00 -1.98
C ARG A 317 9.85 10.25 -0.49
N LEU A 318 9.43 11.44 -0.12
CA LEU A 318 9.12 11.79 1.26
C LEU A 318 7.61 11.83 1.42
N ARG A 319 7.08 11.03 2.35
CA ARG A 319 5.64 10.92 2.65
C ARG A 319 5.35 11.49 4.03
N ARG A 320 4.33 12.34 4.14
CA ARG A 320 3.89 12.95 5.41
C ARG A 320 2.91 12.07 6.19
N TRP A 321 2.99 12.14 7.51
CA TRP A 321 2.09 11.48 8.46
C TRP A 321 1.62 12.47 9.54
N ASP A 322 0.38 12.31 10.03
CA ASP A 322 -0.31 13.27 10.93
C ASP A 322 -0.21 12.93 12.42
N GLN A 323 0.50 11.87 12.76
CA GLN A 323 0.62 11.41 14.14
C GLN A 323 1.43 12.34 15.05
N GLY A 324 1.20 12.24 16.35
CA GLY A 324 1.92 13.03 17.36
C GLY A 324 3.19 12.38 17.95
N ALA A 325 3.49 11.12 17.64
CA ALA A 325 4.59 10.38 18.27
C ALA A 325 5.30 9.45 17.27
N ALA A 326 6.55 9.06 17.51
CA ALA A 326 7.33 8.21 16.58
C ALA A 326 6.72 6.81 16.35
N ALA A 327 6.00 6.30 17.34
CA ALA A 327 5.37 4.99 17.30
C ALA A 327 4.14 5.00 18.22
N ILE A 328 2.98 4.65 17.66
CA ILE A 328 1.76 4.49 18.46
C ILE A 328 1.50 3.00 18.59
N ALA A 329 1.49 2.48 19.82
CA ALA A 329 1.21 1.07 20.06
C ALA A 329 -0.26 0.76 19.72
N THR A 330 -0.47 -0.35 19.02
CA THR A 330 -1.81 -0.93 18.85
C THR A 330 -2.39 -1.33 20.20
N GLY A 331 -3.72 -1.36 20.31
CA GLY A 331 -4.37 -1.77 21.55
C GLY A 331 -5.84 -2.10 21.33
N SER A 332 -6.37 -2.98 22.17
CA SER A 332 -7.78 -3.36 22.13
C SER A 332 -8.71 -2.26 22.65
N GLY A 333 -8.19 -1.32 23.45
CA GLY A 333 -8.89 -0.09 23.82
C GLY A 333 -9.13 0.83 22.62
N TRP A 334 -10.07 1.77 22.77
CA TRP A 334 -10.23 2.84 21.80
C TRP A 334 -9.11 3.87 21.96
N ILE A 335 -8.44 4.17 20.86
CA ILE A 335 -7.35 5.12 20.75
C ILE A 335 -7.88 6.31 19.94
N ASP A 336 -7.81 7.50 20.51
CA ASP A 336 -8.14 8.74 19.80
C ASP A 336 -7.05 9.07 18.78
N LEU A 337 -7.45 9.28 17.53
CA LEU A 337 -6.56 9.85 16.51
C LEU A 337 -6.62 11.38 16.58
N GLU A 338 -7.80 11.94 16.27
CA GLU A 338 -8.11 13.36 16.39
C GLU A 338 -9.60 13.61 16.09
N ASN A 339 -10.13 14.79 16.45
CA ASN A 339 -11.44 15.30 16.01
C ASN A 339 -12.61 14.30 16.16
N GLY A 340 -12.56 13.48 17.21
CA GLY A 340 -13.55 12.44 17.47
C GLY A 340 -13.44 11.20 16.59
N VAL A 341 -12.34 10.96 15.89
CA VAL A 341 -12.04 9.69 15.21
C VAL A 341 -11.28 8.78 16.17
N GLN A 342 -11.82 7.56 16.37
CA GLN A 342 -11.24 6.56 17.24
C GLN A 342 -10.99 5.24 16.51
N VAL A 343 -9.89 4.59 16.86
CA VAL A 343 -9.53 3.26 16.35
C VAL A 343 -9.28 2.27 17.47
N SER A 344 -9.48 0.99 17.19
CA SER A 344 -9.20 -0.12 18.10
C SER A 344 -8.69 -1.32 17.32
N PHE A 345 -7.72 -2.02 17.91
CA PHE A 345 -7.00 -3.15 17.33
C PHE A 345 -7.28 -4.40 18.18
N PRO A 346 -8.29 -5.23 17.81
CA PRO A 346 -8.62 -6.47 18.52
C PRO A 346 -7.48 -7.50 18.49
N ALA A 347 -7.68 -8.62 19.18
CA ALA A 347 -6.75 -9.74 19.13
C ALA A 347 -6.53 -10.22 17.68
N GLY A 348 -5.28 -10.36 17.27
CA GLY A 348 -4.87 -10.75 15.93
C GLY A 348 -3.36 -10.57 15.74
N SER A 349 -2.85 -10.95 14.58
CA SER A 349 -1.48 -10.67 14.16
C SER A 349 -1.52 -9.63 13.04
N TYR A 350 -0.83 -8.52 13.28
CA TYR A 350 -0.72 -7.40 12.35
C TYR A 350 0.60 -7.51 11.59
N ARG A 351 0.56 -7.28 10.27
CA ARG A 351 1.76 -7.28 9.42
C ARG A 351 2.13 -5.84 9.07
N PRO A 352 3.44 -5.52 8.96
CA PRO A 352 3.87 -4.21 8.48
C PRO A 352 3.23 -3.88 7.12
N GLY A 353 2.83 -2.62 6.94
CA GLY A 353 2.20 -2.13 5.72
C GLY A 353 0.73 -2.54 5.53
N ASP A 354 0.10 -3.27 6.47
CA ASP A 354 -1.36 -3.44 6.49
C ASP A 354 -2.03 -2.09 6.85
N TYR A 355 -3.11 -1.71 6.15
CA TYR A 355 -3.91 -0.50 6.39
C TYR A 355 -5.37 -0.69 5.95
#